data_AF-A0A0N4TDI2-F1
#
_entry.id   AF-A0A0N4TDI2-F1
#
_cell.length_a   1.000
_cell.length_b   1.000
_cell.length_c   1.000
_cell.angle_alpha   90.00
_cell.angle_beta   90.00
_cell.angle_gamma   90.00
#
_symmetry.space_group_name_H-M   'P 1'
#
loop_
_entity.id
_entity.type
_entity.pdbx_description
1 polymer ?
#
loop_
_entity_poly.entity_id
_entity_poly.type
_entity_poly.pdbx_seq_one_letter_code
_entity_poly.pdbx_strand_id
1 'polypeptide(L)'
;MQFLLIRYCFSNFEFVIVEEKKIFREAYFSVRYTLDDKYLIVGGAGGYVSIIGIDRPSHYSFCAHQNDVKAIHCSKADPHLFCSGSSDGCCKLWDDRALNNNTPLAISAGNGYSISHIDGDSYNKYIVTTSIGGTIAVWDLRRFSENLPLNVHQKESHEEIPRFNTGY
;
A
#
# COMPACT_ATOMS: atom_id res chain seq x y z
N MET A 1 -5.56 -28.85 3.99
CA MET A 1 -4.98 -27.89 3.02
C MET A 1 -4.06 -28.68 2.12
N GLN A 2 -4.41 -28.84 0.84
CA GLN A 2 -3.60 -29.59 -0.12
C GLN A 2 -3.05 -28.59 -1.14
N PHE A 3 -1.74 -28.34 -1.08
CA PHE A 3 -1.06 -27.47 -2.04
C PHE A 3 -0.99 -28.18 -3.39
N LEU A 4 -1.44 -27.52 -4.46
CA LEU A 4 -1.25 -28.01 -5.81
C LEU A 4 0.07 -27.45 -6.34
N LEU A 5 1.13 -28.25 -6.32
CA LEU A 5 2.41 -27.89 -6.92
C LEU A 5 2.32 -28.12 -8.43
N ILE A 6 2.04 -27.06 -9.20
CA ILE A 6 2.13 -27.14 -10.65
C ILE A 6 3.54 -26.74 -11.06
N ARG A 7 4.40 -27.73 -11.33
CA ARG A 7 5.74 -27.50 -11.90
C ARG A 7 5.62 -27.37 -13.42
N TYR A 8 5.80 -26.17 -13.96
CA TYR A 8 6.06 -25.99 -15.39
C TYR A 8 7.57 -25.86 -15.60
N CYS A 9 8.17 -26.82 -16.33
CA CYS A 9 9.58 -26.83 -16.66
C CYS A 9 9.78 -26.29 -18.08
N PHE A 10 10.25 -25.05 -18.20
CA PHE A 10 10.95 -24.57 -19.39
C PHE A 10 12.14 -23.74 -18.92
N SER A 11 13.34 -24.35 -18.94
CA SER A 11 14.64 -23.67 -18.83
C SER A 11 14.80 -22.71 -17.63
N ASN A 12 15.15 -23.28 -16.47
CA ASN A 12 15.85 -22.65 -15.34
C ASN A 12 15.16 -21.50 -14.56
N PHE A 13 13.84 -21.39 -14.59
CA PHE A 13 13.10 -20.60 -13.60
C PHE A 13 11.91 -21.43 -13.09
N GLU A 14 11.91 -21.80 -11.80
CA GLU A 14 10.75 -22.42 -11.15
C GLU A 14 9.76 -21.32 -10.75
N PHE A 15 8.58 -21.29 -11.36
CA PHE A 15 7.47 -20.44 -10.91
C PHE A 15 6.64 -21.21 -9.89
N VAL A 16 6.55 -20.70 -8.66
CA VAL A 16 5.66 -21.26 -7.65
C VAL A 16 4.36 -20.46 -7.67
N ILE A 17 3.30 -21.08 -8.20
CA ILE A 17 1.94 -20.54 -8.07
C ILE A 17 1.45 -20.91 -6.67
N VAL A 18 1.40 -19.93 -5.76
CA VAL A 18 0.71 -20.07 -4.47
C VAL A 18 -0.75 -19.70 -4.72
N GLU A 19 -1.57 -20.66 -5.19
CA GLU A 19 -3.02 -20.43 -5.31
C GLU A 19 -3.81 -21.54 -4.62
N GLU A 20 -4.74 -21.13 -3.75
CA GLU A 20 -5.77 -21.99 -3.17
C GLU A 20 -7.13 -21.55 -3.74
N LYS A 21 -7.91 -22.53 -4.19
CA LYS A 21 -9.17 -22.33 -4.92
C LYS A 21 -10.22 -21.64 -4.01
N LYS A 22 -10.39 -20.32 -4.14
CA LYS A 22 -11.50 -19.57 -3.52
C LYS A 22 -12.54 -19.15 -4.57
N ILE A 23 -13.81 -19.30 -4.20
CA ILE A 23 -14.99 -19.14 -5.07
C ILE A 23 -15.31 -17.65 -5.37
N PHE A 24 -14.59 -16.70 -4.76
CA PHE A 24 -14.72 -15.27 -5.02
C PHE A 24 -13.52 -14.73 -5.80
N ARG A 25 -13.80 -13.95 -6.86
CA ARG A 25 -12.77 -13.20 -7.61
C ARG A 25 -12.20 -12.10 -6.72
N GLU A 26 -11.18 -12.41 -5.95
CA GLU A 26 -10.39 -11.42 -5.20
C GLU A 26 -9.38 -10.79 -6.19
N ALA A 27 -9.51 -9.48 -6.43
CA ALA A 27 -8.54 -8.74 -7.24
C ALA A 27 -7.38 -8.29 -6.33
N TYR A 28 -6.14 -8.47 -6.81
CA TYR A 28 -4.94 -7.96 -6.16
C TYR A 28 -4.45 -6.72 -6.89
N PHE A 29 -4.11 -5.67 -6.16
CA PHE A 29 -3.74 -4.38 -6.74
C PHE A 29 -2.27 -4.03 -6.53
N SER A 30 -1.63 -4.58 -5.49
CA SER A 30 -0.23 -4.31 -5.19
C SER A 30 0.43 -5.51 -4.53
N VAL A 31 1.69 -5.76 -4.87
CA VAL A 31 2.53 -6.81 -4.28
C VAL A 31 3.96 -6.28 -4.08
N ARG A 32 4.57 -6.61 -2.94
CA ARG A 32 5.96 -6.23 -2.60
C ARG A 32 6.65 -7.33 -1.82
N TYR A 33 7.94 -7.54 -2.05
CA TYR A 33 8.81 -8.30 -1.16
C TYR A 33 9.07 -7.52 0.13
N THR A 34 9.23 -8.22 1.25
CA THR A 34 9.91 -7.69 2.43
C THR A 34 11.40 -7.51 2.15
N LEU A 35 12.07 -6.66 2.93
CA LEU A 35 13.49 -6.35 2.73
C LEU A 35 14.41 -7.59 2.78
N ASP A 36 14.00 -8.62 3.52
CA ASP A 36 14.73 -9.87 3.70
C ASP A 36 14.30 -10.98 2.73
N ASP A 37 13.47 -10.67 1.73
CA ASP A 37 12.94 -11.58 0.71
C ASP A 37 12.14 -12.79 1.25
N LYS A 38 11.83 -12.83 2.55
CA LYS A 38 11.12 -13.97 3.15
C LYS A 38 9.62 -13.97 2.90
N TYR A 39 9.03 -12.79 2.73
CA TYR A 39 7.59 -12.64 2.58
C TYR A 39 7.20 -11.73 1.42
N LEU A 40 6.04 -12.01 0.83
CA LEU A 40 5.31 -11.10 -0.04
C LEU A 40 4.16 -10.48 0.74
N ILE A 41 4.05 -9.15 0.66
CA ILE A 41 2.92 -8.39 1.18
C ILE A 41 2.04 -7.98 -0.01
N VAL A 42 0.77 -8.37 0.03
CA VAL A 42 -0.19 -8.21 -1.06
C VAL A 42 -1.39 -7.40 -0.58
N GLY A 43 -1.72 -6.34 -1.31
CA GLY A 43 -2.93 -5.56 -1.12
C GLY A 43 -4.03 -6.01 -2.09
N GLY A 44 -5.21 -6.32 -1.55
CA GLY A 44 -6.33 -6.87 -2.31
C GLY A 44 -7.62 -6.07 -2.21
N ALA A 45 -8.63 -6.57 -2.91
CA ALA A 45 -10.00 -6.06 -2.87
C ALA A 45 -10.63 -6.27 -1.48
N GLY A 46 -11.59 -5.40 -1.13
CA GLY A 46 -12.33 -5.53 0.11
C GLY A 46 -11.53 -5.23 1.38
N GLY A 47 -10.39 -4.53 1.26
CA GLY A 47 -9.61 -4.06 2.40
C GLY A 47 -8.62 -5.05 2.99
N TYR A 48 -8.41 -6.19 2.34
CA TYR A 48 -7.51 -7.23 2.84
C TYR A 48 -6.05 -6.97 2.47
N VAL A 49 -5.17 -7.24 3.42
CA VAL A 49 -3.73 -7.43 3.20
C VAL A 49 -3.40 -8.89 3.47
N SER A 50 -2.65 -9.50 2.56
CA SER A 50 -2.15 -10.86 2.70
C SER A 50 -0.63 -10.88 2.78
N ILE A 51 -0.11 -11.71 3.67
CA ILE A 51 1.32 -11.98 3.88
C ILE A 51 1.58 -13.43 3.50
N ILE A 52 2.49 -13.64 2.56
CA ILE A 52 2.78 -14.95 1.97
C ILE A 52 4.26 -15.26 2.17
N GLY A 53 4.57 -16.34 2.90
CA GLY A 53 5.94 -16.81 3.09
C GLY A 53 6.47 -17.52 1.85
N ILE A 54 7.70 -17.18 1.45
CA ILE A 54 8.37 -17.73 0.27
C ILE A 54 9.01 -19.07 0.56
N ASP A 55 9.92 -19.13 1.54
CA ASP A 55 10.65 -20.36 1.87
C ASP A 55 9.80 -21.38 2.63
N ARG A 56 8.81 -20.88 3.39
CA ARG A 56 7.90 -21.68 4.21
C ARG A 56 6.49 -21.31 3.81
N PRO A 57 5.77 -22.19 3.08
CA PRO A 57 4.44 -21.89 2.55
C PRO A 57 3.49 -21.60 3.71
N SER A 58 3.31 -20.32 3.96
CA SER A 58 2.48 -19.75 4.99
C SER A 58 1.70 -18.62 4.36
N HIS A 59 0.42 -18.52 4.70
CA HIS A 59 -0.46 -17.49 4.18
C HIS A 59 -1.31 -16.98 5.32
N TYR A 60 -1.24 -15.68 5.54
CA TYR A 60 -2.01 -14.96 6.55
C TYR A 60 -2.67 -13.76 5.90
N SER A 61 -3.96 -13.55 6.15
CA SER A 61 -4.70 -12.42 5.58
C SER A 61 -5.58 -11.79 6.66
N PHE A 62 -5.67 -10.46 6.64
CA PHE A 62 -6.43 -9.70 7.62
C PHE A 62 -7.08 -8.49 6.98
N CYS A 63 -8.22 -8.07 7.55
CA CYS A 63 -8.94 -6.88 7.11
C CYS A 63 -8.22 -5.63 7.63
N ALA A 64 -7.39 -5.04 6.79
CA ALA A 64 -6.56 -3.88 7.11
C ALA A 64 -7.32 -2.56 6.94
N HIS A 65 -8.26 -2.50 5.99
CA HIS A 65 -8.92 -1.28 5.53
C HIS A 65 -10.42 -1.50 5.28
N GLN A 66 -11.18 -0.41 5.13
CA GLN A 66 -12.63 -0.49 4.83
C GLN A 66 -12.92 -0.71 3.35
N ASN A 67 -11.97 -0.34 2.48
CA ASN A 67 -12.05 -0.47 1.02
C ASN A 67 -10.76 -1.06 0.47
N ASP A 68 -10.74 -1.36 -0.84
CA ASP A 68 -9.59 -1.88 -1.58
C ASP A 68 -8.24 -1.30 -1.17
N VAL A 69 -7.27 -2.18 -0.91
CA VAL A 69 -5.89 -1.80 -0.66
C VAL A 69 -5.17 -1.69 -2.00
N LYS A 70 -4.93 -0.46 -2.44
CA LYS A 70 -4.36 -0.15 -3.77
C LYS A 70 -2.84 -0.08 -3.76
N ALA A 71 -2.23 0.24 -2.62
CA ALA A 71 -0.80 0.46 -2.53
C ALA A 71 -0.21 -0.27 -1.32
N ILE A 72 0.92 -0.94 -1.54
CA ILE A 72 1.76 -1.50 -0.49
C ILE A 72 3.17 -0.94 -0.67
N HIS A 73 3.79 -0.52 0.43
CA HIS A 73 5.20 -0.18 0.49
C HIS A 73 5.86 -0.94 1.63
N CYS A 74 6.82 -1.81 1.33
CA CYS A 74 7.66 -2.42 2.35
C CYS A 74 8.86 -1.51 2.61
N SER A 75 9.22 -1.40 3.88
CA SER A 75 10.37 -0.61 4.30
C SER A 75 11.66 -1.07 3.63
N LYS A 76 12.51 -0.11 3.28
CA LYS A 76 13.86 -0.35 2.71
C LYS A 76 14.95 -0.49 3.79
N ALA A 77 14.61 -0.32 5.07
CA ALA A 77 15.56 -0.36 6.19
C ALA A 77 15.15 -1.26 7.36
N ASP A 78 13.90 -1.77 7.39
CA ASP A 78 13.42 -2.72 8.41
C ASP A 78 12.51 -3.77 7.73
N PRO A 79 12.85 -5.08 7.75
CA PRO A 79 12.05 -6.12 7.11
C PRO A 79 10.65 -6.30 7.72
N HIS A 80 10.42 -5.81 8.93
CA HIS A 80 9.15 -5.97 9.66
C HIS A 80 8.14 -4.86 9.40
N LEU A 81 8.58 -3.73 8.83
CA LEU A 81 7.74 -2.56 8.64
C LEU A 81 7.19 -2.47 7.22
N PHE A 82 5.89 -2.19 7.11
CA PHE A 82 5.26 -1.89 5.83
C PHE A 82 4.09 -0.91 5.99
N CYS A 83 3.74 -0.25 4.89
CA CYS A 83 2.60 0.63 4.79
C CYS A 83 1.57 0.08 3.79
N SER A 84 0.29 0.29 4.09
CA SER A 84 -0.82 0.01 3.18
C SER A 84 -1.65 1.26 2.93
N GLY A 85 -2.01 1.49 1.67
CA GLY A 85 -2.82 2.61 1.21
C GLY A 85 -4.09 2.11 0.54
N SER A 86 -5.22 2.71 0.88
CA SER A 86 -6.54 2.23 0.46
C SER A 86 -7.39 3.31 -0.19
N SER A 87 -8.41 2.84 -0.92
CA SER A 87 -9.54 3.63 -1.37
C SER A 87 -10.40 4.22 -0.23
N ASP A 88 -10.18 3.84 1.03
CA ASP A 88 -10.76 4.53 2.20
C ASP A 88 -10.06 5.87 2.51
N GLY A 89 -9.03 6.23 1.73
CA GLY A 89 -8.29 7.48 1.85
C GLY A 89 -7.28 7.51 2.99
N CYS A 90 -7.03 6.36 3.63
CA CYS A 90 -6.05 6.22 4.70
C CYS A 90 -4.81 5.46 4.22
N CYS A 91 -3.65 5.87 4.76
CA CYS A 91 -2.43 5.09 4.81
C CYS A 91 -2.24 4.56 6.24
N LYS A 92 -1.90 3.29 6.39
CA LYS A 92 -1.65 2.64 7.68
C LYS A 92 -0.24 2.08 7.72
N LEU A 93 0.45 2.28 8.84
CA LEU A 93 1.77 1.72 9.14
C LEU A 93 1.61 0.46 9.98
N TRP A 94 2.35 -0.58 9.63
CA TRP A 94 2.26 -1.90 10.25
C TRP A 94 3.64 -2.42 10.66
N ASP A 95 3.65 -3.25 11.70
CA ASP A 95 4.76 -4.09 12.10
C ASP A 95 4.26 -5.53 12.10
N ASP A 96 4.84 -6.38 11.26
CA ASP A 96 4.38 -7.75 11.06
C ASP A 96 4.45 -8.60 12.36
N ARG A 97 5.35 -8.25 13.29
CA ARG A 97 5.50 -8.90 14.60
C ARG A 97 4.35 -8.60 15.54
N ALA A 98 3.59 -7.53 15.28
CA ALA A 98 2.49 -7.05 16.11
C ALA A 98 1.09 -7.24 15.46
N LEU A 99 1.00 -8.05 14.40
CA LEU A 99 -0.26 -8.27 13.67
C LEU A 99 -1.32 -9.09 14.42
N ASN A 100 -0.98 -9.68 15.58
CA ASN A 100 -1.93 -10.47 16.36
C ASN A 100 -3.23 -9.73 16.72
N ASN A 101 -3.17 -8.40 16.82
CA ASN A 101 -4.31 -7.55 17.16
C ASN A 101 -4.94 -6.86 15.94
N ASN A 102 -4.46 -7.14 14.71
CA ASN A 102 -4.87 -6.45 13.47
C ASN A 102 -4.90 -4.91 13.60
N THR A 103 -4.04 -4.38 14.47
CA THR A 103 -4.01 -2.95 14.81
C THR A 103 -2.77 -2.34 14.16
N PRO A 104 -2.92 -1.29 13.34
CA PRO A 104 -1.78 -0.60 12.77
C PRO A 104 -1.01 0.14 13.86
N LEU A 105 0.30 0.31 13.67
CA LEU A 105 1.13 1.15 14.52
C LEU A 105 0.68 2.61 14.48
N ALA A 106 0.28 3.06 13.29
CA ALA A 106 -0.22 4.41 13.08
C ALA A 106 -1.09 4.51 11.83
N ILE A 107 -1.95 5.53 11.79
CA ILE A 107 -2.89 5.80 10.70
C ILE A 107 -2.74 7.26 10.29
N SER A 108 -2.65 7.53 8.99
CA SER A 108 -2.61 8.89 8.47
C SER A 108 -3.97 9.57 8.61
N ALA A 109 -4.00 10.88 8.85
CA ALA A 109 -5.23 11.66 8.71
C ALA A 109 -5.73 11.57 7.26
N GLY A 110 -6.89 10.93 7.04
CA GLY A 110 -7.39 10.67 5.70
C GLY A 110 -7.72 11.96 4.96
N ASN A 111 -7.21 12.11 3.73
CA ASN A 111 -7.53 13.26 2.86
C ASN A 111 -8.86 13.07 2.10
N GLY A 112 -9.60 11.99 2.38
CA GLY A 112 -10.88 11.65 1.75
C GLY A 112 -10.77 11.09 0.32
N TYR A 113 -9.57 11.02 -0.25
CA TYR A 113 -9.35 10.53 -1.60
C TYR A 113 -8.57 9.22 -1.60
N SER A 114 -8.96 8.29 -2.49
CA SER A 114 -8.30 7.00 -2.65
C SER A 114 -6.79 7.16 -2.84
N ILE A 115 -6.00 6.52 -1.98
CA ILE A 115 -4.55 6.45 -2.10
C ILE A 115 -4.22 5.55 -3.29
N SER A 116 -3.50 6.08 -4.28
CA SER A 116 -3.11 5.34 -5.47
C SER A 116 -1.73 4.72 -5.34
N HIS A 117 -0.77 5.40 -4.71
CA HIS A 117 0.58 4.89 -4.51
C HIS A 117 1.21 5.35 -3.18
N ILE A 118 2.19 4.57 -2.72
CA ILE A 118 3.05 4.88 -1.57
C ILE A 118 4.50 4.57 -1.98
N ASP A 119 5.41 5.48 -1.68
CA ASP A 119 6.86 5.21 -1.68
C ASP A 119 7.50 5.82 -0.43
N GLY A 120 8.72 5.38 -0.12
CA GLY A 120 9.44 5.75 1.09
C GLY A 120 10.93 5.94 0.83
N ASP A 121 11.55 6.73 1.69
CA ASP A 121 12.99 6.96 1.66
C ASP A 121 13.77 5.70 2.08
N SER A 122 15.07 5.68 1.82
CA SER A 122 15.94 4.55 2.18
C SER A 122 16.20 4.42 3.68
N TYR A 123 15.78 5.38 4.51
CA TYR A 123 16.10 5.44 5.93
C TYR A 123 14.87 5.33 6.85
N ASN A 124 13.68 4.99 6.33
CA ASN A 124 12.42 4.94 7.09
C ASN A 124 12.11 6.23 7.87
N LYS A 125 12.47 7.38 7.30
CA LYS A 125 12.14 8.67 7.90
C LYS A 125 10.83 9.19 7.34
N TYR A 126 10.63 9.05 6.03
CA TYR A 126 9.50 9.63 5.34
C TYR A 126 8.84 8.64 4.39
N ILE A 127 7.52 8.75 4.27
CA ILE A 127 6.79 8.18 3.14
C ILE A 127 6.06 9.29 2.39
N VAL A 128 5.84 9.05 1.11
CA VAL A 128 5.07 9.89 0.21
C VAL A 128 3.88 9.08 -0.28
N THR A 129 2.69 9.66 -0.19
CA THR A 129 1.47 9.07 -0.71
C THR A 129 0.89 9.94 -1.81
N THR A 130 0.40 9.34 -2.88
CA THR A 130 -0.37 10.03 -3.91
C THR A 130 -1.83 9.58 -3.87
N SER A 131 -2.75 10.49 -4.20
CA SER A 131 -4.19 10.20 -4.21
C SER A 131 -4.83 10.54 -5.55
N ILE A 132 -5.96 9.88 -5.86
CA ILE A 132 -6.75 10.16 -7.07
C ILE A 132 -7.30 11.61 -7.06
N GLY A 133 -7.43 12.23 -5.89
CA GLY A 133 -7.79 13.65 -5.74
C GLY A 133 -6.69 14.63 -6.15
N GLY A 134 -5.57 14.16 -6.70
CA GLY A 134 -4.45 14.99 -7.14
C GLY A 134 -3.59 15.52 -5.99
N THR A 135 -3.71 14.93 -4.79
CA THR A 135 -2.89 15.31 -3.64
C THR A 135 -1.64 14.45 -3.55
N ILE A 136 -0.51 15.09 -3.24
CA ILE A 136 0.73 14.42 -2.83
C ILE A 136 1.00 14.85 -1.40
N ALA A 137 1.18 13.86 -0.53
CA ALA A 137 1.34 14.04 0.90
C ALA A 137 2.64 13.39 1.36
N VAL A 138 3.45 14.13 2.13
CA VAL A 138 4.68 13.61 2.77
C VAL A 138 4.42 13.45 4.26
N TRP A 139 4.80 12.29 4.79
CA TRP A 139 4.56 11.88 6.17
C TRP A 139 5.89 11.55 6.85
N ASP A 140 6.12 12.09 8.05
CA ASP A 140 7.20 11.64 8.93
C ASP A 140 6.74 10.40 9.71
N LEU A 141 7.43 9.28 9.50
CA LEU A 141 7.08 7.99 10.13
C LEU A 141 7.21 8.03 11.66
N ARG A 142 8.02 8.93 12.22
CA ARG A 142 8.18 9.09 13.68
C ARG A 142 7.02 9.85 14.31
N ARG A 143 6.22 10.55 13.51
CA ARG A 143 5.07 11.37 13.94
C ARG A 143 3.85 11.12 13.05
N PHE A 144 3.67 9.87 12.64
CA PHE A 144 2.73 9.50 11.60
C PHE A 144 1.27 9.84 11.94
N SER A 145 0.88 9.68 13.21
CA SER A 145 -0.47 9.96 13.71
C SER A 145 -0.73 11.43 14.07
N GLU A 146 0.30 12.27 14.13
CA GLU A 146 0.21 13.65 14.65
C GLU A 146 0.24 14.72 13.55
N ASN A 147 0.50 14.35 12.29
CA ASN A 147 0.75 15.30 11.22
C ASN A 147 -0.45 15.44 10.27
N LEU A 148 -0.77 16.69 9.90
CA LEU A 148 -1.33 16.98 8.58
C LEU A 148 -0.21 16.76 7.56
N PRO A 149 -0.50 16.23 6.36
CA PRO A 149 0.52 16.00 5.37
C PRO A 149 1.23 17.32 5.03
N LEU A 150 2.56 17.28 4.83
CA LEU A 150 3.27 18.41 4.24
C LEU A 150 2.75 18.53 2.79
N ASN A 151 1.77 19.41 2.58
CA ASN A 151 1.14 19.61 1.28
C ASN A 151 2.15 20.26 0.34
N VAL A 152 2.67 19.48 -0.62
CA VAL A 152 3.66 20.01 -1.57
C VAL A 152 2.99 20.81 -2.67
N HIS A 153 1.77 20.46 -3.11
CA HIS A 153 1.01 21.23 -4.13
C HIS A 153 -0.49 21.27 -3.83
N GLN A 154 -1.01 22.46 -3.54
CA GLN A 154 -2.43 22.80 -3.69
C GLN A 154 -2.58 23.31 -5.13
N LYS A 155 -3.33 22.62 -5.99
CA LYS A 155 -3.64 23.15 -7.31
C LYS A 155 -4.48 24.41 -7.11
N GLU A 156 -3.97 25.55 -7.60
CA GLU A 156 -4.68 26.82 -7.65
C GLU A 156 -6.10 26.59 -8.16
N SER A 157 -7.09 27.05 -7.39
CA SER A 157 -8.44 27.25 -7.90
C SER A 157 -8.32 28.06 -9.19
N HIS A 158 -8.94 27.59 -10.26
CA HIS A 158 -9.09 28.35 -11.50
C HIS A 158 -9.59 29.77 -11.18
N GLU A 159 -8.68 30.75 -11.10
CA GLU A 159 -9.03 32.15 -11.19
C GLU A 159 -9.53 32.39 -12.61
N GLU A 160 -10.73 32.95 -12.73
CA GLU A 160 -11.30 33.38 -13.99
C GLU A 160 -10.30 34.26 -14.75
N ILE A 161 -9.98 33.86 -15.98
CA ILE A 161 -9.20 34.69 -16.90
C ILE A 161 -9.98 36.01 -17.08
N PRO A 162 -9.43 37.17 -16.69
CA PRO A 162 -10.09 38.44 -16.99
C PRO A 162 -10.18 38.57 -18.51
N ARG A 163 -11.40 38.70 -19.03
CA ARG A 163 -11.61 38.99 -20.44
C ARG A 163 -10.91 40.31 -20.74
N PHE A 164 -9.86 40.27 -21.55
CA PHE A 164 -9.28 41.48 -22.11
C PHE A 164 -10.33 42.13 -23.01
N ASN A 165 -10.80 43.30 -22.59
CA ASN A 165 -11.59 44.21 -23.41
C ASN A 165 -10.71 44.63 -24.60
N THR A 166 -10.96 44.12 -25.79
CA THR A 166 -10.41 44.69 -27.02
C THR A 166 -11.28 45.88 -27.40
N GLY A 167 -10.99 47.03 -26.80
CA GLY A 167 -11.42 48.31 -27.33
C GLY A 167 -10.39 48.82 -28.32
N TYR A 168 -10.58 48.51 -29.60
CA TYR A 168 -10.21 49.32 -30.77
C TYR A 168 -11.09 48.90 -31.95
#